data_AF-A0A7W8KEP8-F1
#
_entry.id   AF-A0A7W8KEP8-F1
#
_cell.length_a   1.000
_cell.length_b   1.000
_cell.length_c   1.000
_cell.angle_alpha   90.00
_cell.angle_beta   90.00
_cell.angle_gamma   90.00
#
_symmetry.space_group_name_H-M   'P 1'
#
loop_
_entity.id
_entity.type
_entity.pdbx_description
1 polymer ?
#
loop_
_entity_poly.entity_id
_entity_poly.type
_entity_poly.pdbx_seq_one_letter_code
_entity_poly.pdbx_strand_id
1 'polypeptide(L)' 'MDALIDVCVRSALLLLGHPVTRGLLFALAALYGVGAGWPAWASGACGLLGVASWAAPLWHGWRAGR' A
#
# COMPACT_ATOMS: atom_id res chain seq x y z
N MET A 1 -6.20 22.81 -19.91
CA MET A 1 -6.02 21.34 -19.88
C MET A 1 -5.12 20.92 -18.73
N ASP A 2 -4.16 21.74 -18.31
CA ASP A 2 -3.19 21.45 -17.25
C ASP A 2 -3.80 21.30 -15.84
N ALA A 3 -4.88 22.02 -15.53
CA ALA A 3 -5.55 21.93 -14.22
C ALA A 3 -6.18 20.56 -13.94
N LEU A 4 -6.68 19.87 -14.98
CA LEU A 4 -7.21 18.51 -14.85
C LEU A 4 -6.09 17.51 -14.59
N ILE A 5 -4.93 17.71 -15.23
CA ILE A 5 -3.75 16.88 -15.04
C ILE A 5 -3.21 17.03 -13.62
N ASP A 6 -3.12 18.27 -13.10
CA ASP A 6 -2.68 18.53 -11.72
C ASP A 6 -3.62 17.87 -10.70
N VAL A 7 -4.95 17.99 -10.88
CA VAL A 7 -5.94 17.33 -10.03
C VAL A 7 -5.83 15.80 -10.10
N CYS A 8 -5.66 15.22 -11.29
CA CYS A 8 -5.46 13.78 -11.48
C CYS A 8 -4.16 13.28 -10.84
N VAL A 9 -3.05 14.00 -11.00
CA VAL A 9 -1.76 13.64 -10.38
C VAL A 9 -1.86 13.74 -8.87
N ARG A 10 -2.46 14.80 -8.34
CA ARG A 10 -2.62 15.01 -6.90
C ARG A 10 -3.55 13.99 -6.26
N SER A 11 -4.64 13.64 -6.92
CA SER A 11 -5.55 12.58 -6.46
C SER A 11 -4.90 11.20 -6.56
N ALA A 12 -4.12 10.91 -7.60
CA ALA A 12 -3.33 9.69 -7.68
C ALA A 12 -2.27 9.61 -6.57
N LEU A 13 -1.58 10.72 -6.26
CA LEU A 13 -0.63 10.81 -5.16
C LEU A 13 -1.30 10.64 -3.79
N LEU A 14 -2.51 11.19 -3.60
CA LEU A 14 -3.30 11.00 -2.38
C LEU A 14 -3.76 9.54 -2.23
N LEU A 15 -4.17 8.91 -3.33
CA LEU A 15 -4.49 7.48 -3.36
C LEU A 15 -3.28 6.61 -3.06
N LEU A 16 -2.10 6.92 -3.63
CA LEU A 16 -0.84 6.26 -3.30
C LEU A 16 -0.38 6.53 -1.87
N GLY A 17 -0.72 7.69 -1.33
CA GLY A 17 -0.46 8.08 0.05
C GLY A 17 -1.33 7.31 1.05
N HIS A 18 -2.50 6.83 0.61
CA HIS A 18 -3.43 6.14 1.48
C HIS A 18 -2.87 4.76 1.87
N PRO A 19 -2.80 4.46 3.19
CA PRO A 19 -2.17 3.23 3.69
C PRO A 19 -2.82 1.95 3.13
N VAL A 20 -4.12 2.00 2.85
CA VAL A 20 -4.88 0.88 2.28
C VAL A 20 -4.41 0.55 0.86
N THR A 21 -4.33 1.55 -0.03
CA THR A 21 -3.91 1.36 -1.43
C THR A 21 -2.47 0.89 -1.50
N ARG A 22 -1.59 1.45 -0.65
CA ARG A 22 -0.20 1.02 -0.52
C ARG A 22 -0.08 -0.44 -0.10
N GLY A 23 -0.80 -0.85 0.93
CA GLY A 23 -0.72 -2.24 1.36
C GLY A 23 -1.33 -3.23 0.37
N LEU A 24 -2.38 -2.83 -0.37
CA LEU A 24 -2.92 -3.63 -1.46
C LEU A 24 -1.88 -3.83 -2.59
N LEU A 25 -1.18 -2.77 -2.98
CA LEU A 25 -0.11 -2.85 -3.99
C LEU A 25 1.03 -3.77 -3.54
N PHE A 26 1.44 -3.69 -2.29
CA PHE A 26 2.47 -4.58 -1.73
C PHE A 26 2.00 -6.04 -1.64
N ALA A 27 0.74 -6.29 -1.30
CA ALA A 27 0.15 -7.63 -1.30
C ALA A 27 0.08 -8.22 -2.72
N LEU A 28 -0.35 -7.43 -3.70
CA LEU A 28 -0.36 -7.83 -5.11
C LEU A 28 1.05 -8.10 -5.63
N ALA A 29 2.03 -7.25 -5.27
CA ALA A 29 3.44 -7.46 -5.62
C ALA A 29 3.99 -8.75 -4.99
N ALA A 30 3.62 -9.06 -3.75
CA ALA A 30 4.01 -10.31 -3.09
C ALA A 30 3.41 -11.54 -3.80
N LEU A 31 2.11 -11.52 -4.11
CA LEU A 31 1.41 -12.58 -4.86
C LEU A 31 2.01 -12.79 -6.25
N TYR A 32 2.26 -11.71 -6.97
CA TYR A 32 2.91 -11.75 -8.27
C TYR A 32 4.33 -12.29 -8.16
N GLY A 33 5.12 -11.81 -7.19
CA GLY A 33 6.48 -12.27 -6.95
C GLY A 33 6.55 -13.77 -6.66
N VAL A 34 5.61 -14.31 -5.88
CA VAL A 34 5.50 -15.76 -5.66
C VAL A 34 5.26 -16.52 -6.97
N GLY A 35 4.36 -16.03 -7.83
CA GLY A 35 4.08 -16.65 -9.14
C GLY A 35 5.21 -16.46 -10.16
N ALA A 36 5.98 -15.38 -10.05
CA ALA A 36 7.07 -15.01 -10.96
C ALA A 36 8.44 -15.59 -10.55
N GLY A 37 8.51 -16.35 -9.45
CA GLY A 37 9.76 -16.94 -8.96
C GLY A 37 10.70 -15.95 -8.28
N TRP A 38 10.17 -14.86 -7.71
CA TRP A 38 10.96 -13.96 -6.88
C TRP A 38 11.56 -14.70 -5.68
N PRO A 39 12.74 -14.27 -5.20
CA PRO A 39 13.31 -14.84 -4.00
C PRO A 39 12.35 -14.68 -2.82
N ALA A 40 12.22 -15.72 -2.01
CA ALA A 40 11.21 -15.81 -0.94
C ALA A 40 11.27 -14.62 0.05
N TRP A 41 12.46 -14.07 0.28
CA TRP A 41 12.63 -12.88 1.14
C TRP A 41 11.99 -11.62 0.55
N ALA A 42 11.97 -11.46 -0.79
CA ALA A 42 11.37 -10.30 -1.44
C ALA A 42 9.84 -10.36 -1.36
N SER A 43 9.26 -11.52 -1.66
CA SER A 43 7.81 -11.74 -1.53
C SER A 43 7.35 -11.61 -0.07
N GLY A 44 8.13 -12.16 0.88
CA GLY A 44 7.88 -12.03 2.31
C GLY A 44 7.99 -10.58 2.81
N ALA A 45 8.99 -9.83 2.35
CA ALA A 45 9.15 -8.41 2.68
C ALA A 45 7.99 -7.57 2.15
N CYS A 46 7.55 -7.81 0.90
CA CYS A 46 6.37 -7.13 0.34
C CYS A 46 5.10 -7.47 1.13
N GLY A 47 4.88 -8.73 1.49
CA GLY A 47 3.74 -9.13 2.33
C GLY A 47 3.74 -8.43 3.70
N LEU A 48 4.90 -8.42 4.39
CA LEU A 48 5.06 -7.76 5.68
C LEU A 48 4.84 -6.24 5.60
N LEU A 49 5.40 -5.58 4.59
CA LEU A 49 5.19 -4.14 4.36
C LEU A 49 3.72 -3.84 4.05
N GLY A 50 3.05 -4.72 3.31
CA GLY A 50 1.62 -4.64 3.05
C GLY A 50 0.81 -4.67 4.34
N VAL A 51 1.04 -5.68 5.19
CA VAL A 51 0.36 -5.82 6.49
C VAL A 51 0.69 -4.66 7.43
N ALA A 52 1.97 -4.25 7.52
CA ALA A 52 2.40 -3.16 8.39
C ALA A 52 1.75 -1.82 7.99
N SER A 53 1.56 -1.58 6.70
CA SER A 53 0.88 -0.37 6.22
C SER A 53 -0.59 -0.30 6.65
N TRP A 54 -1.25 -1.44 6.88
CA TRP A 54 -2.63 -1.52 7.39
C TRP A 54 -2.67 -1.53 8.93
N ALA A 55 -1.63 -2.06 9.57
CA ALA A 55 -1.53 -2.10 11.02
C ALA A 55 -1.44 -0.69 11.64
N ALA A 56 -0.74 0.25 11.00
CA ALA A 56 -0.62 1.63 11.49
C ALA A 56 -1.97 2.37 11.65
N PRO A 57 -2.84 2.44 10.63
CA PRO A 57 -4.15 3.09 10.77
C PRO A 57 -5.09 2.34 11.72
N LEU A 58 -5.06 1.00 11.75
CA LEU A 58 -5.86 0.20 12.69
C LEU A 58 -5.44 0.45 14.15
N TRP A 59 -4.13 0.56 14.39
CA TRP A 59 -3.59 0.90 15.71
C TRP A 59 -4.00 2.31 16.16
N HIS A 60 -3.94 3.29 15.26
CA HIS A 60 -4.40 4.65 15.54
C HIS A 60 -5.92 4.70 15.79
N GLY A 61 -6.72 3.96 15.01
CA GLY A 61 -8.16 3.85 15.23
C GLY A 61 -8.50 3.20 16.58
N TRP A 62 -7.77 2.14 16.97
CA TRP A 62 -7.94 1.49 18.26
C TRP A 62 -7.55 2.38 19.45
N ARG A 63 -6.54 3.24 19.30
CA ARG A 63 -6.20 4.25 20.32
C ARG A 63 -7.19 5.40 20.37
N ALA A 64 -7.75 5.82 19.25
CA ALA A 64 -8.72 6.92 19.18
C ALA A 64 -10.09 6.54 19.77
N GLY A 65 -10.42 5.25 19.80
CA GLY A 65 -11.65 4.74 20.41
C GLY A 65 -11.58 4.42 21.90
N ARG A 66 -10.49 4.76 22.60
CA ARG A 66 -10.31 4.59 24.05
C ARG A 66 -10.26 5.91 24.79
#